data_AF-A0A7J7FVU9-F1
#
_entry.id   AF-A0A7J7FVU9-F1
#
_cell.length_a   1.000
_cell.length_b   1.000
_cell.length_c   1.000
_cell.angle_alpha   90.00
_cell.angle_beta   90.00
_cell.angle_gamma   90.00
#
_symmetry.space_group_name_H-M   'P 1'
#
loop_
_entity.id
_entity.type
_entity.pdbx_description
1 polymer ?
#
loop_
_entity_poly.entity_id
_entity_poly.type
_entity_poly.pdbx_seq_one_letter_code
_entity_poly.pdbx_strand_id
1 'polypeptide(L)'
;MKRDFTWIQSLGILFDSRKLSIAAQKTPICDDSVDRLSLSFDFEPVLLSAVSGATWRPAAVFGVSITRSRDANSVVIEVEGNFKIEANVVSITEKDSRVHNYGVTEEDCFAHLDLGFKFYWLSGDVNGVLGQTYGGDYVTKVKMGVVMPVLGGHKEFGSSSLFAVDCAVARFNGIFNSSEGFEYGDLNCGSGMDGRGVVCKR
;
A
#
# COMPACT_ATOMS: atom_id res chain seq x y z
N MET A 1 20.90 7.99 16.44
CA MET A 1 20.35 8.77 15.32
C MET A 1 19.04 8.12 14.88
N LYS A 2 17.95 8.88 14.81
CA LYS A 2 16.68 8.39 14.27
C LYS A 2 16.76 8.55 12.75
N ARG A 3 16.77 7.43 12.01
CA ARG A 3 16.74 7.42 10.54
C ARG A 3 15.29 7.60 10.12
N ASP A 4 14.98 8.64 9.37
CA ASP A 4 13.65 8.86 8.80
C ASP A 4 13.59 8.17 7.44
N PHE A 5 13.01 6.97 7.42
CA PHE A 5 12.84 6.22 6.19
C PHE A 5 11.50 6.56 5.53
N THR A 6 11.49 6.75 4.22
CA THR A 6 10.28 7.18 3.48
C THR A 6 9.48 6.00 2.90
N TRP A 7 9.76 4.79 3.36
CA TRP A 7 9.30 3.56 2.75
C TRP A 7 8.38 2.73 3.65
N ILE A 8 7.70 1.76 3.05
CA ILE A 8 6.65 1.01 3.74
C ILE A 8 7.21 -0.37 4.12
N GLN A 9 7.39 -0.62 5.41
CA GLN A 9 7.84 -1.93 5.88
C GLN A 9 6.69 -2.94 5.96
N SER A 10 5.51 -2.47 6.36
CA SER A 10 4.31 -3.29 6.49
C SER A 10 3.06 -2.46 6.18
N LEU A 11 2.03 -3.17 5.74
CA LEU A 11 0.71 -2.63 5.46
C LEU A 11 -0.32 -3.48 6.21
N GLY A 12 -1.17 -2.81 6.99
CA GLY A 12 -2.36 -3.39 7.61
C GLY A 12 -3.60 -2.96 6.83
N ILE A 13 -4.47 -3.91 6.53
CA ILE A 13 -5.67 -3.71 5.74
C ILE A 13 -6.85 -4.20 6.58
N LEU A 14 -7.81 -3.30 6.79
CA LEU A 14 -9.06 -3.55 7.48
C LEU A 14 -10.19 -3.47 6.46
N PHE A 15 -11.00 -4.51 6.38
CA PHE A 15 -12.20 -4.54 5.54
C PHE A 15 -13.25 -5.42 6.21
N ASP A 16 -14.51 -5.01 6.18
CA ASP A 16 -15.59 -5.63 6.95
C ASP A 16 -15.19 -5.85 8.43
N SER A 17 -15.09 -7.11 8.85
CA SER A 17 -14.60 -7.54 10.17
C SER A 17 -13.26 -8.29 10.10
N ARG A 18 -12.54 -8.16 8.98
CA ARG A 18 -11.32 -8.90 8.64
C ARG A 18 -10.08 -8.03 8.73
N LYS A 19 -8.96 -8.70 9.01
CA LYS A 19 -7.63 -8.08 9.14
C LYS A 19 -6.66 -8.82 8.23
N LEU A 20 -6.03 -8.11 7.31
CA LEU A 20 -4.97 -8.65 6.47
C LEU A 20 -3.71 -7.81 6.67
N SER A 21 -2.56 -8.45 6.83
CA SER A 21 -1.27 -7.75 6.79
C SER A 21 -0.31 -8.35 5.80
N ILE A 22 0.49 -7.47 5.22
CA ILE A 22 1.66 -7.80 4.41
C ILE A 22 2.87 -7.04 4.96
N ALA A 23 4.03 -7.68 5.01
CA ALA A 23 5.27 -7.05 5.45
C ALA A 23 6.48 -7.58 4.67
N ALA A 24 7.49 -6.72 4.53
CA ALA A 24 8.81 -7.10 4.08
C ALA A 24 9.66 -7.57 5.28
N GLN A 25 10.17 -8.80 5.21
CA GLN A 25 11.05 -9.37 6.22
C GLN A 25 12.47 -8.77 6.10
N LYS A 26 13.08 -8.47 7.24
CA LYS A 26 14.47 -8.00 7.30
C LYS A 26 15.45 -9.16 7.07
N THR A 27 16.60 -8.86 6.49
CA THR A 27 17.63 -9.85 6.21
C THR A 27 19.03 -9.24 6.25
N PRO A 28 20.06 -9.98 6.65
CA PRO A 28 21.43 -9.48 6.53
C PRO A 28 21.87 -9.38 5.06
N ILE A 29 21.32 -10.20 4.17
CA ILE A 29 21.74 -10.30 2.77
C ILE A 29 20.55 -10.07 1.83
N CYS A 30 20.72 -9.16 0.87
CA CYS A 30 19.76 -8.93 -0.22
C CYS A 30 19.90 -10.05 -1.26
N ASP A 31 18.85 -10.85 -1.39
CA ASP A 31 18.73 -11.86 -2.43
C ASP A 31 17.28 -11.89 -2.89
N ASP A 32 17.04 -11.38 -4.10
CA ASP A 32 15.71 -11.25 -4.69
C ASP A 32 15.08 -12.62 -5.02
N SER A 33 15.88 -13.70 -5.01
CA SER A 33 15.38 -15.07 -5.15
C SER A 33 14.84 -15.65 -3.84
N VAL A 34 15.21 -15.06 -2.69
CA VAL A 34 14.72 -15.48 -1.38
C VAL A 34 13.45 -14.71 -1.06
N ASP A 35 12.37 -15.44 -0.78
CA ASP A 35 11.10 -14.85 -0.44
C ASP A 35 11.14 -14.14 0.93
N ARG A 36 10.81 -12.86 0.94
CA ARG A 36 10.80 -11.98 2.12
C ARG A 36 9.41 -11.47 2.45
N LEU A 37 8.37 -12.06 1.86
CA LEU A 37 7.00 -11.74 2.17
C LEU A 37 6.59 -12.36 3.51
N SER A 38 5.95 -11.57 4.35
CA SER A 38 5.18 -12.07 5.49
C SER A 38 3.73 -11.66 5.29
N LEU A 39 2.84 -12.64 5.27
CA LEU A 39 1.41 -12.46 5.06
C LEU A 39 0.63 -13.06 6.21
N SER A 40 -0.39 -12.36 6.68
CA SER A 40 -1.33 -12.87 7.68
C SER A 40 -2.75 -12.43 7.37
N PHE A 41 -3.69 -13.32 7.65
CA PHE A 41 -5.13 -13.08 7.56
C PHE A 41 -5.79 -13.46 8.89
N ASP A 42 -6.52 -12.53 9.50
CA ASP A 42 -7.11 -12.65 10.83
C ASP A 42 -6.12 -13.17 11.90
N PHE A 43 -4.88 -12.66 11.85
CA PHE A 43 -3.74 -13.03 12.69
C PHE A 43 -3.16 -14.44 12.46
N GLU A 44 -3.70 -15.20 11.51
CA GLU A 44 -3.14 -16.48 11.10
C GLU A 44 -2.17 -16.30 9.92
N PRO A 45 -1.04 -17.02 9.87
CA PRO A 45 -0.11 -16.95 8.74
C PRO A 45 -0.74 -17.45 7.45
N VAL A 46 -0.53 -16.72 6.35
CA VAL A 46 -0.90 -17.18 5.00
C VAL A 46 0.28 -17.93 4.40
N LEU A 47 0.08 -19.23 4.14
CA LEU A 47 1.08 -20.08 3.50
C LEU A 47 0.81 -20.17 1.99
N LEU A 48 1.76 -19.67 1.20
CA LEU A 48 1.74 -19.68 -0.26
C LEU A 48 2.97 -20.39 -0.79
N SER A 49 2.79 -21.38 -1.67
CA SER A 49 3.89 -22.01 -2.40
C SER A 49 4.67 -20.96 -3.19
N ALA A 50 6.00 -21.08 -3.23
CA ALA A 50 6.90 -20.16 -3.93
C ALA A 50 6.92 -20.40 -5.45
N VAL A 51 5.75 -20.29 -6.08
CA VAL A 51 5.54 -20.46 -7.52
C VAL A 51 4.56 -19.40 -8.01
N SER A 52 4.87 -18.76 -9.13
CA SER A 52 3.96 -17.81 -9.77
C SER A 52 2.60 -18.45 -10.06
N GLY A 53 1.53 -17.70 -9.77
CA GLY A 53 0.15 -18.17 -9.86
C GLY A 53 -0.36 -18.96 -8.66
N ALA A 54 0.51 -19.34 -7.70
CA ALA A 54 0.05 -19.94 -6.45
C ALA A 54 -0.93 -19.01 -5.75
N THR A 55 -2.11 -19.52 -5.42
CA THR A 55 -3.22 -18.72 -4.91
C THR A 55 -3.72 -19.28 -3.60
N TRP A 56 -3.88 -18.40 -2.62
CA TRP A 56 -4.47 -18.68 -1.33
C TRP A 56 -5.83 -18.00 -1.22
N ARG A 57 -6.80 -18.71 -0.64
CA ARG A 57 -8.15 -18.21 -0.36
C ARG A 57 -8.58 -18.71 1.03
N PRO A 58 -9.19 -17.85 1.86
CA PRO A 58 -9.75 -18.28 3.14
C PRO A 58 -11.00 -19.16 2.90
N ALA A 59 -11.14 -20.26 3.65
CA ALA A 59 -12.23 -21.21 3.45
C ALA A 59 -13.63 -20.65 3.76
N ALA A 60 -13.71 -19.70 4.71
CA ALA A 60 -14.97 -19.18 5.22
C ALA A 60 -15.30 -17.75 4.73
N VAL A 61 -14.45 -17.16 3.87
CA VAL A 61 -14.63 -15.79 3.39
C VAL A 61 -14.51 -15.79 1.87
N PHE A 62 -15.62 -15.52 1.19
CA PHE A 62 -15.65 -15.44 -0.26
C PHE A 62 -15.11 -14.10 -0.75
N GLY A 63 -14.67 -14.04 -2.01
CA GLY A 63 -14.18 -12.82 -2.64
C GLY A 63 -12.78 -12.38 -2.22
N VAL A 64 -12.12 -13.04 -1.27
CA VAL A 64 -10.73 -12.74 -0.87
C VAL A 64 -9.76 -13.71 -1.53
N SER A 65 -8.72 -13.18 -2.17
CA SER A 65 -7.63 -13.99 -2.71
C SER A 65 -6.26 -13.30 -2.58
N ILE A 66 -5.23 -14.12 -2.43
CA ILE A 66 -3.84 -13.68 -2.46
C ILE A 66 -3.11 -14.59 -3.44
N THR A 67 -2.59 -14.02 -4.51
CA THR A 67 -1.96 -14.76 -5.61
C THR A 67 -0.53 -14.28 -5.81
N ARG A 68 0.43 -15.20 -5.93
CA ARG A 68 1.79 -14.85 -6.34
C ARG A 68 1.81 -14.37 -7.78
N SER A 69 2.38 -13.20 -8.03
CA SER A 69 2.67 -12.71 -9.39
C SER A 69 4.05 -13.14 -9.89
N ARG A 70 4.96 -13.48 -8.97
CA ARG A 70 6.30 -14.04 -9.26
C ARG A 70 6.62 -15.15 -8.26
N ASP A 71 7.65 -15.93 -8.56
CA ASP A 71 8.06 -17.04 -7.70
C ASP A 71 8.49 -16.58 -6.29
N ALA A 72 9.11 -15.39 -6.19
CA ALA A 72 9.49 -14.75 -4.93
C ALA A 72 9.01 -13.29 -4.86
N ASN A 73 8.79 -12.81 -3.65
CA ASN A 73 8.69 -11.39 -3.31
C ASN A 73 7.52 -10.60 -3.91
N SER A 74 6.62 -11.22 -4.69
CA SER A 74 5.56 -10.48 -5.40
C SER A 74 4.20 -11.17 -5.27
N VAL A 75 3.21 -10.44 -4.75
CA VAL A 75 1.82 -10.92 -4.59
C VAL A 75 0.80 -9.89 -5.03
N VAL A 76 -0.37 -10.38 -5.43
CA VAL A 76 -1.58 -9.63 -5.69
C VAL A 76 -2.61 -10.04 -4.65
N ILE A 77 -3.09 -9.08 -3.87
CA ILE A 77 -4.17 -9.25 -2.91
C ILE A 77 -5.42 -8.65 -3.54
N GLU A 78 -6.51 -9.41 -3.58
CA GLU A 78 -7.77 -8.93 -4.14
C GLU A 78 -8.92 -9.26 -3.21
N VAL A 79 -9.75 -8.25 -2.96
CA VAL A 79 -11.06 -8.36 -2.32
C VAL A 79 -12.09 -7.90 -3.34
N GLU A 80 -12.85 -8.87 -3.87
CA GLU A 80 -13.81 -8.67 -4.94
C GLU A 80 -14.75 -7.50 -4.66
N GLY A 81 -14.91 -6.61 -5.64
CA GLY A 81 -15.75 -5.42 -5.54
C GLY A 81 -15.23 -4.32 -4.61
N ASN A 82 -14.13 -4.55 -3.88
CA ASN A 82 -13.56 -3.58 -2.95
C ASN A 82 -12.23 -3.01 -3.46
N PHE A 83 -11.17 -3.83 -3.51
CA PHE A 83 -9.85 -3.38 -3.94
C PHE A 83 -8.96 -4.52 -4.47
N LYS A 84 -7.92 -4.12 -5.20
CA LYS A 84 -6.77 -4.94 -5.59
C LYS A 84 -5.49 -4.21 -5.19
N ILE A 85 -4.57 -4.94 -4.56
CA ILE A 85 -3.26 -4.43 -4.15
C ILE A 85 -2.19 -5.32 -4.77
N GLU A 86 -1.29 -4.71 -5.52
CA GLU A 86 -0.07 -5.36 -6.01
C GLU A 86 1.06 -4.97 -5.06
N ALA A 87 1.73 -5.96 -4.49
CA ALA A 87 2.77 -5.73 -3.50
C ALA A 87 4.03 -6.51 -3.85
N ASN A 88 5.14 -5.79 -3.93
CA ASN A 88 6.46 -6.33 -4.20
C ASN A 88 7.40 -5.99 -3.07
N VAL A 89 8.15 -6.97 -2.59
CA VAL A 89 9.29 -6.72 -1.70
C VAL A 89 10.50 -6.38 -2.57
N VAL A 90 11.06 -5.20 -2.37
CA VAL A 90 12.23 -4.70 -3.09
C VAL A 90 13.32 -4.31 -2.09
N SER A 91 14.57 -4.61 -2.44
CA SER A 91 15.75 -4.29 -1.64
C SER A 91 16.12 -2.80 -1.77
N ILE A 92 16.68 -2.20 -0.70
CA ILE A 92 17.39 -0.92 -0.84
C ILE A 92 18.66 -1.18 -1.64
N THR A 93 18.80 -0.48 -2.76
CA THR A 93 20.09 -0.42 -3.43
C THR A 93 21.01 0.60 -2.77
N GLU A 94 22.33 0.42 -2.90
CA GLU A 94 23.32 1.41 -2.42
C GLU A 94 23.04 2.82 -2.99
N LYS A 95 22.51 2.88 -4.22
CA LYS A 95 22.10 4.12 -4.86
C LYS A 95 20.96 4.80 -4.10
N ASP A 96 19.92 4.07 -3.72
CA ASP A 96 18.79 4.59 -2.94
C ASP A 96 19.25 5.06 -1.56
N SER A 97 20.11 4.27 -0.92
CA SER A 97 20.75 4.62 0.35
C SER A 97 21.52 5.93 0.25
N ARG A 98 22.26 6.17 -0.84
CA ARG A 98 23.02 7.40 -1.06
C ARG A 98 22.12 8.60 -1.34
N VAL A 99 21.06 8.43 -2.14
CA VAL A 99 20.13 9.52 -2.48
C VAL A 99 19.36 10.00 -1.25
N HIS A 100 18.98 9.08 -0.38
CA HIS A 100 18.16 9.37 0.81
C HIS A 100 18.95 9.39 2.12
N ASN A 101 20.27 9.23 2.06
CA ASN A 101 21.18 9.21 3.21
C ASN A 101 20.79 8.19 4.30
N TYR A 102 20.35 6.99 3.88
CA TYR A 102 19.90 5.94 4.79
C TYR A 102 21.05 5.26 5.55
N GLY A 103 22.26 5.26 4.98
CA GLY A 103 23.44 4.65 5.59
C GLY A 103 23.35 3.12 5.69
N VAL A 104 22.74 2.50 4.69
CA VAL A 104 22.64 1.03 4.52
C VAL A 104 23.99 0.47 4.08
N THR A 105 24.40 -0.65 4.67
CA THR A 105 25.61 -1.41 4.35
C THR A 105 25.26 -2.77 3.74
N GLU A 106 26.22 -3.47 3.14
CA GLU A 106 26.01 -4.80 2.53
C GLU A 106 25.49 -5.86 3.53
N GLU A 107 25.76 -5.67 4.82
CA GLU A 107 25.34 -6.57 5.92
C GLU A 107 24.01 -6.15 6.58
N ASP A 108 23.40 -5.05 6.14
CA ASP A 108 22.18 -4.46 6.69
C ASP A 108 21.13 -4.31 5.58
N CYS A 109 20.87 -5.40 4.83
CA CYS A 109 19.91 -5.38 3.75
C CYS A 109 18.49 -5.09 4.26
N PHE A 110 18.03 -3.88 4.03
CA PHE A 110 16.63 -3.56 4.25
C PHE A 110 15.84 -3.78 2.96
N ALA A 111 14.69 -4.41 3.10
CA ALA A 111 13.69 -4.51 2.04
C ALA A 111 12.42 -3.75 2.45
N HIS A 112 11.72 -3.20 1.46
CA HIS A 112 10.45 -2.52 1.66
C HIS A 112 9.40 -3.02 0.69
N LEU A 113 8.15 -2.64 0.96
CA LEU A 113 7.04 -2.84 0.06
C LEU A 113 6.99 -1.71 -0.97
N ASP A 114 6.99 -2.10 -2.23
CA ASP A 114 6.49 -1.33 -3.34
C ASP A 114 5.04 -1.74 -3.60
N LEU A 115 4.12 -0.78 -3.64
CA LEU A 115 2.68 -1.00 -3.54
C LEU A 115 1.93 -0.28 -4.67
N GLY A 116 1.13 -1.03 -5.41
CA GLY A 116 0.11 -0.52 -6.33
C GLY A 116 -1.29 -0.76 -5.76
N PHE A 117 -2.16 0.25 -5.77
CA PHE A 117 -3.53 0.14 -5.29
C PHE A 117 -4.51 0.41 -6.42
N LYS A 118 -5.53 -0.44 -6.55
CA LYS A 118 -6.74 -0.21 -7.34
C LYS A 118 -7.96 -0.37 -6.43
N PHE A 119 -8.76 0.66 -6.32
CA PHE A 119 -10.02 0.62 -5.57
C PHE A 119 -11.17 0.51 -6.56
N TYR A 120 -12.00 -0.52 -6.41
CA TYR A 120 -13.17 -0.73 -7.27
C TYR A 120 -14.34 0.15 -6.85
N TRP A 121 -14.47 0.36 -5.53
CA TRP A 121 -15.55 1.15 -4.94
C TRP A 121 -15.00 2.01 -3.80
N LEU A 122 -15.39 3.29 -3.78
CA LEU A 122 -15.10 4.21 -2.67
C LEU A 122 -16.35 5.04 -2.36
N SER A 123 -16.62 5.26 -1.07
CA SER A 123 -17.69 6.16 -0.63
C SER A 123 -17.32 7.63 -0.89
N GLY A 124 -18.33 8.52 -0.92
CA GLY A 124 -18.10 9.96 -1.05
C GLY A 124 -17.30 10.58 0.10
N ASP A 125 -17.30 9.94 1.28
CA ASP A 125 -16.57 10.36 2.47
C ASP A 125 -15.12 9.81 2.55
N VAL A 126 -14.63 9.20 1.45
CA VAL A 126 -13.28 8.65 1.38
C VAL A 126 -12.23 9.68 1.81
N ASN A 127 -11.35 9.24 2.70
CA ASN A 127 -10.23 10.03 3.20
C ASN A 127 -8.98 9.14 3.27
N GLY A 128 -7.81 9.74 3.39
CA GLY A 128 -6.55 9.02 3.25
C GLY A 128 -5.54 9.80 2.42
N VAL A 129 -4.26 9.48 2.55
CA VAL A 129 -3.20 10.07 1.71
C VAL A 129 -3.46 9.78 0.23
N LEU A 130 -3.85 8.54 -0.09
CA LEU A 130 -4.30 8.15 -1.44
C LEU A 130 -5.81 8.35 -1.61
N GLY A 131 -6.61 8.11 -0.56
CA GLY A 131 -8.07 8.22 -0.64
C GLY A 131 -8.57 9.63 -0.97
N GLN A 132 -7.91 10.67 -0.45
CA GLN A 132 -8.28 12.06 -0.72
C GLN A 132 -8.20 12.41 -2.21
N THR A 133 -7.28 11.82 -2.99
CA THR A 133 -7.17 12.12 -4.43
C THR A 133 -8.35 11.62 -5.25
N TYR A 134 -9.18 10.73 -4.69
CA TYR A 134 -10.41 10.24 -5.33
C TYR A 134 -11.65 11.07 -4.95
N GLY A 135 -11.57 11.92 -3.93
CA GLY A 135 -12.68 12.78 -3.51
C GLY A 135 -12.98 13.85 -4.57
N GLY A 136 -14.26 14.02 -4.92
CA GLY A 136 -14.68 14.95 -6.00
C GLY A 136 -14.27 16.42 -5.78
N ASP A 137 -14.16 16.84 -4.52
CA ASP A 137 -13.77 18.21 -4.13
C ASP A 137 -12.28 18.35 -3.77
N TYR A 138 -11.46 17.34 -4.10
CA TYR A 138 -10.05 17.35 -3.72
C TYR A 138 -9.25 18.38 -4.52
N VAL A 139 -8.66 19.34 -3.80
CA VAL A 139 -7.67 20.27 -4.32
C VAL A 139 -6.33 19.95 -3.69
N THR A 140 -5.34 19.62 -4.53
CA THR A 140 -3.98 19.33 -4.05
C THR A 140 -3.38 20.55 -3.35
N LYS A 141 -2.98 20.36 -2.09
CA LYS A 141 -2.20 21.34 -1.31
C LYS A 141 -0.70 21.05 -1.34
N VAL A 142 -0.30 20.12 -2.19
CA VAL A 142 1.09 19.73 -2.36
C VAL A 142 1.90 20.93 -2.83
N LYS A 143 3.03 21.19 -2.16
CA LYS A 143 4.01 22.15 -2.65
C LYS A 143 4.62 21.60 -3.94
N MET A 144 4.21 22.17 -5.07
CA MET A 144 4.81 21.87 -6.37
C MET A 144 6.20 22.50 -6.45
N GLY A 145 7.17 21.80 -7.04
CA GLY A 145 8.54 22.30 -7.22
C GLY A 145 9.53 21.94 -6.10
N VAL A 146 9.15 21.08 -5.14
CA VAL A 146 10.09 20.43 -4.21
C VAL A 146 10.35 18.99 -4.65
N VAL A 147 11.55 18.47 -4.36
CA VAL A 147 11.99 17.14 -4.82
C VAL A 147 11.11 16.01 -4.27
N MET A 148 10.65 16.13 -3.03
CA MET A 148 9.78 15.15 -2.38
C MET A 148 8.62 15.86 -1.66
N PRO A 149 7.49 16.07 -2.35
CA PRO A 149 6.31 16.61 -1.71
C PRO A 149 5.71 15.61 -0.71
N VAL A 150 5.46 16.06 0.52
CA VAL A 150 4.81 15.25 1.55
C VAL A 150 3.32 15.57 1.58
N LEU A 151 2.51 14.52 1.53
CA LEU A 151 1.06 14.58 1.70
C LEU A 151 0.67 14.08 3.09
N GLY A 152 -0.05 14.91 3.84
CA GLY A 152 -0.48 14.60 5.19
C GLY A 152 0.57 14.86 6.26
N GLY A 153 0.32 14.32 7.46
CA GLY A 153 1.18 14.50 8.61
C GLY A 153 0.80 13.56 9.76
N HIS A 154 1.67 13.52 10.77
CA HIS A 154 1.48 12.68 11.96
C HIS A 154 0.20 13.03 12.72
N LYS A 155 -0.21 14.31 12.71
CA LYS A 155 -1.43 14.76 13.40
C LYS A 155 -2.69 14.13 12.81
N GLU A 156 -2.74 13.99 11.49
CA GLU A 156 -3.89 13.46 10.77
C GLU A 156 -3.87 11.93 10.70
N PHE A 157 -2.71 11.35 10.36
CA PHE A 157 -2.58 9.94 9.97
C PHE A 157 -1.85 9.07 11.00
N GLY A 158 -1.36 9.63 12.10
CA GLY A 158 -0.74 8.87 13.18
C GLY A 158 -1.74 7.90 13.83
N SER A 159 -1.34 6.64 13.97
CA SER A 159 -2.13 5.57 14.59
C SER A 159 -1.26 4.82 15.61
N SER A 160 -1.86 4.26 16.66
CA SER A 160 -1.14 3.57 17.73
C SER A 160 -0.62 2.19 17.33
N SER A 161 -1.19 1.56 16.31
CA SER A 161 -0.77 0.24 15.83
C SER A 161 -1.20 -0.01 14.38
N LEU A 162 -0.67 -1.07 13.76
CA LEU A 162 -0.93 -1.41 12.36
C LEU A 162 -2.42 -1.57 12.00
N PHE A 163 -3.23 -1.98 12.98
CA PHE A 163 -4.67 -2.21 12.82
C PHE A 163 -5.54 -1.28 13.70
N ALA A 164 -4.95 -0.26 14.31
CA ALA A 164 -5.71 0.71 15.09
C ALA A 164 -6.37 1.75 14.19
N VAL A 165 -7.61 2.09 14.54
CA VAL A 165 -8.48 3.03 13.82
C VAL A 165 -8.60 4.36 14.57
N ASP A 166 -7.54 4.75 15.27
CA ASP A 166 -7.50 5.89 16.20
C ASP A 166 -6.83 7.14 15.61
N CYS A 167 -6.57 7.17 14.30
CA CYS A 167 -6.08 8.37 13.64
C CYS A 167 -7.21 9.39 13.43
N ALA A 168 -6.86 10.68 13.40
CA ALA A 168 -7.84 11.77 13.40
C ALA A 168 -8.78 11.78 12.17
N VAL A 169 -8.35 11.15 11.07
CA VAL A 169 -9.12 11.06 9.81
C VAL A 169 -9.71 9.68 9.56
N ALA A 170 -9.61 8.74 10.51
CA ALA A 170 -10.16 7.39 10.36
C ALA A 170 -11.66 7.43 10.06
N ARG A 171 -12.07 6.73 8.99
CA ARG A 171 -13.49 6.55 8.61
C ARG A 171 -13.99 5.12 8.84
N PHE A 172 -13.07 4.19 9.07
CA PHE A 172 -13.41 2.79 9.27
C PHE A 172 -14.02 2.57 10.65
N ASN A 173 -15.22 1.99 10.68
CA ASN A 173 -15.97 1.68 11.90
C ASN A 173 -16.30 0.18 12.05
N GLY A 174 -15.81 -0.68 11.15
CA GLY A 174 -16.06 -2.13 11.13
C GLY A 174 -17.49 -2.54 10.79
N ILE A 175 -18.37 -1.58 10.41
CA ILE A 175 -19.76 -1.82 10.03
C ILE A 175 -19.97 -1.27 8.63
N PHE A 176 -20.20 -2.16 7.65
CA PHE A 176 -20.58 -1.75 6.30
C PHE A 176 -22.00 -1.18 6.33
N ASN A 177 -22.13 0.13 6.53
CA ASN A 177 -23.36 0.84 6.21
C ASN A 177 -23.32 1.12 4.72
N SER A 178 -24.23 0.51 3.96
CA SER A 178 -24.41 0.75 2.54
C SER A 178 -24.89 2.19 2.30
N SER A 179 -23.98 3.15 2.33
CA SER A 179 -24.20 4.47 1.75
C SER A 179 -23.48 4.56 0.41
N GLU A 180 -24.11 5.28 -0.50
CA GLU A 180 -23.78 5.43 -1.93
C GLU A 180 -22.28 5.66 -2.15
N GLY A 181 -21.62 4.70 -2.79
CA GLY A 181 -20.27 4.88 -3.30
C GLY A 181 -20.24 4.60 -4.79
N PHE A 182 -19.23 5.17 -5.43
CA PHE A 182 -19.16 5.27 -6.87
C PHE A 182 -18.14 4.27 -7.40
N GLU A 183 -18.43 3.68 -8.55
CA GLU A 183 -17.49 2.84 -9.29
C GLU A 183 -16.48 3.76 -10.00
N TYR A 184 -15.18 3.60 -9.67
CA TYR A 184 -14.11 4.43 -10.25
C TYR A 184 -13.46 3.69 -11.43
N GLY A 185 -13.54 4.30 -12.62
CA GLY A 185 -12.80 3.86 -13.81
C GLY A 185 -11.34 4.31 -13.78
N ASP A 186 -10.51 3.71 -14.63
CA ASP A 186 -9.08 4.04 -14.74
C ASP A 186 -8.88 5.53 -15.07
N LEU A 187 -8.02 6.21 -14.29
CA LEU A 187 -7.71 7.63 -14.47
C LEU A 187 -6.66 7.82 -15.57
N ASN A 188 -7.02 8.52 -16.66
CA ASN A 188 -6.07 8.89 -17.70
C ASN A 188 -5.44 10.25 -17.36
N CYS A 189 -4.18 10.21 -16.95
CA CYS A 189 -3.39 11.39 -16.63
C CYS A 189 -2.50 11.75 -17.81
N GLY A 190 -2.75 12.92 -18.41
CA GLY A 190 -1.95 13.48 -19.50
C GLY A 190 -1.17 14.71 -19.06
N SER A 191 0.06 14.85 -19.53
CA SER A 191 0.79 16.12 -19.44
C SER A 191 0.20 17.09 -20.48
N GLY A 192 -0.33 18.23 -20.01
CA GLY A 192 -0.83 19.28 -20.89
C GLY A 192 0.27 19.80 -21.82
N MET A 193 -0.09 20.19 -23.04
CA MET A 193 0.84 20.56 -24.12
C MET A 193 1.83 21.70 -23.79
N ASP A 194 1.62 22.45 -22.69
CA ASP A 194 2.50 23.53 -22.21
C ASP A 194 3.32 23.18 -20.94
N GLY A 195 3.49 21.90 -20.64
CA GLY A 195 4.70 21.41 -19.94
C GLY A 195 4.84 21.71 -18.44
N ARG A 196 3.81 22.19 -17.73
CA ARG A 196 3.82 22.26 -16.25
C ARG A 196 2.48 21.90 -15.62
N GLY A 197 2.14 20.62 -15.70
CA GLY A 197 1.01 20.06 -14.96
C GLY A 197 0.56 18.72 -15.54
N VAL A 198 0.39 17.74 -14.65
CA VAL A 198 -0.35 16.51 -14.96
C VAL A 198 -1.81 16.83 -14.71
N VAL A 199 -2.62 16.77 -15.77
CA VAL A 199 -4.07 16.90 -15.66
C VAL A 199 -4.64 15.48 -15.76
N CYS A 200 -5.12 14.97 -14.64
CA CYS A 200 -5.89 13.75 -14.61
C CYS A 200 -7.36 14.11 -14.85
N LYS A 201 -7.88 13.67 -16.00
CA LYS A 201 -9.32 13.72 -16.27
C LYS A 201 -9.88 12.32 -16.12
N ARG A 202 -11.13 12.27 -15.67
CA ARG A 202 -11.95 11.06 -15.78
C ARG A 202 -12.26 10.78 -17.24
#